data_AF-A0A811UP33-F1
#
_entry.id   AF-A0A811UP33-F1
#
_cell.length_a   1.000
_cell.length_b   1.000
_cell.length_c   1.000
_cell.angle_alpha   90.00
_cell.angle_beta   90.00
_cell.angle_gamma   90.00
#
_symmetry.space_group_name_H-M   'P 1'
#
loop_
_entity.id
_entity.type
_entity.pdbx_description
1 polymer ?
#
loop_
_entity_poly.entity_id
_entity_poly.type
_entity_poly.pdbx_seq_one_letter_code
_entity_poly.pdbx_strand_id
1 'polypeptide(L)'
;MEDGMTNEQTEKVLQFQDITGIEDMNICRDVLIRHQWDLEIAFQEQMNIREGIPTTYAASRDVRAPAVLDDRFLQQVFSATMPGGRSARGGLGPVPRSITGIIGYVINMVFQYCYSTFASVLSTLLNMGRNDERIVTDPVGDVMSFIRSYNERYPVHPVFYQGTYAQALNDAKQELRFLLIYLHKDPTNNPDVESLCRTTLSDQSVIDYINRNMLFWGCDVSSPEGYRVSHTLNVNTYPTMMLITLRNNRMVVVGRFEGDCMPEELIRRMQTVISANEIWLSQARADRLERNLTQTLRQQQDEAYRLSLRADEEKERLRQLERDAEREAQEAIERERAEEERKKEEIAQLKIELAEKVPNEPPAGASDVISVVFKLPNGARLERRFLNSHSLIVSWSNRY
;
A
#
# COMPACT_ATOMS: atom_id res chain seq x y z
N MET A 1 28.37 -12.02 -27.87
CA MET A 1 26.94 -12.10 -28.21
C MET A 1 26.31 -10.85 -27.63
N GLU A 2 26.05 -9.87 -28.48
CA GLU A 2 25.30 -8.66 -28.14
C GLU A 2 23.86 -9.07 -27.86
N ASP A 3 23.48 -9.09 -26.58
CA ASP A 3 22.11 -9.40 -26.16
C ASP A 3 21.28 -8.11 -26.19
N GLY A 4 21.03 -7.64 -27.42
CA GLY A 4 20.25 -6.44 -27.69
C GLY A 4 18.78 -6.66 -27.35
N MET A 5 18.25 -5.84 -26.44
CA MET A 5 16.81 -5.78 -26.18
C MET A 5 16.06 -5.52 -27.48
N THR A 6 14.92 -6.18 -27.65
CA THR A 6 14.03 -5.87 -28.79
C THR A 6 13.51 -4.43 -28.70
N ASN A 7 13.08 -3.86 -29.82
CA ASN A 7 12.54 -2.49 -29.85
C ASN A 7 11.34 -2.34 -28.90
N GLU A 8 10.45 -3.34 -28.83
CA GLU A 8 9.29 -3.37 -27.92
C GLU A 8 9.71 -3.41 -26.45
N GLN A 9 10.76 -4.18 -26.12
CA GLN A 9 11.31 -4.24 -24.78
C GLN A 9 11.91 -2.90 -24.36
N THR A 10 12.66 -2.26 -25.25
CA THR A 10 13.27 -0.94 -24.99
C THR A 10 12.21 0.13 -24.76
N GLU A 11 11.13 0.12 -25.53
CA GLU A 11 9.98 1.01 -25.34
C GLU A 11 9.31 0.80 -23.97
N LYS A 12 9.13 -0.45 -23.54
CA LYS A 12 8.59 -0.76 -22.20
C LYS A 12 9.51 -0.28 -21.07
N VAL A 13 10.83 -0.39 -21.21
CA VAL A 13 11.76 0.14 -20.20
C VAL A 13 11.65 1.66 -20.11
N LEU A 14 11.57 2.36 -21.24
CA LEU A 14 11.43 3.82 -21.27
C LEU A 14 10.08 4.28 -20.67
N GLN A 15 8.97 3.62 -21.01
CA GLN A 15 7.67 3.90 -20.42
C GLN A 15 7.69 3.66 -18.90
N PHE A 16 8.26 2.54 -18.45
CA PHE A 16 8.39 2.25 -17.03
C PHE A 16 9.26 3.29 -16.30
N GLN A 17 10.32 3.77 -16.95
CA GLN A 17 11.21 4.80 -16.43
C GLN A 17 10.48 6.14 -16.23
N ASP A 18 9.70 6.57 -17.22
CA ASP A 18 8.95 7.83 -17.20
C ASP A 18 7.87 7.81 -16.11
N ILE A 19 7.17 6.68 -15.95
CA ILE A 19 6.09 6.54 -14.98
C ILE A 19 6.62 6.38 -13.55
N THR A 20 7.70 5.62 -13.33
CA THR A 20 8.23 5.36 -11.98
C THR A 20 9.26 6.40 -11.52
N GLY A 21 9.85 7.17 -12.43
CA GLY A 21 10.89 8.16 -12.13
C GLY A 21 12.19 7.54 -11.61
N ILE A 22 12.49 6.29 -11.96
CA ILE A 22 13.77 5.64 -11.65
C ILE A 22 14.79 6.06 -12.71
N GLU A 23 15.90 6.67 -12.30
CA GLU A 23 16.90 7.17 -13.26
C GLU A 23 17.73 6.06 -13.91
N ASP A 24 17.87 4.90 -13.26
CA ASP A 24 18.69 3.78 -13.73
C ASP A 24 17.92 2.81 -14.64
N MET A 25 18.30 2.81 -15.91
CA MET A 25 17.76 1.93 -16.96
C MET A 25 17.93 0.43 -16.66
N ASN A 26 19.00 0.05 -15.96
CA ASN A 26 19.25 -1.35 -15.65
C ASN A 26 18.30 -1.88 -14.58
N ILE A 27 17.92 -1.02 -13.62
CA ILE A 27 16.95 -1.35 -12.58
C ILE A 27 15.56 -1.52 -13.21
N CYS A 28 15.16 -0.60 -14.10
CA CYS A 28 13.91 -0.72 -14.85
C CYS A 28 13.85 -2.01 -15.68
N ARG A 29 14.96 -2.37 -16.35
CA ARG A 29 15.08 -3.60 -17.11
C ARG A 29 14.92 -4.84 -16.21
N ASP A 30 15.62 -4.89 -15.08
CA ASP A 30 15.58 -6.02 -14.16
C ASP A 30 14.18 -6.23 -13.56
N VAL A 31 13.48 -5.14 -13.23
CA VAL A 31 12.10 -5.19 -12.73
C VAL A 31 11.18 -5.75 -13.81
N LEU A 32 11.24 -5.23 -15.04
CA LEU A 32 10.41 -5.73 -16.14
C LEU A 32 10.70 -7.20 -16.48
N ILE A 33 11.96 -7.65 -16.41
CA ILE A 33 12.31 -9.06 -16.61
C ILE A 33 11.63 -9.96 -15.56
N ARG A 34 11.62 -9.55 -14.29
CA ARG A 34 10.95 -10.30 -13.21
C ARG A 34 9.44 -10.42 -13.41
N HIS A 35 8.82 -9.42 -14.02
CA HIS A 35 7.39 -9.38 -14.32
C HIS A 35 7.04 -9.80 -15.75
N GLN A 36 7.91 -10.59 -16.41
CA GLN A 36 7.68 -11.08 -17.78
C GLN A 36 7.33 -9.98 -18.80
N TRP A 37 7.90 -8.79 -18.64
CA TRP A 37 7.63 -7.61 -19.47
C TRP A 37 6.17 -7.11 -19.42
N ASP A 38 5.45 -7.42 -18.36
CA ASP A 38 4.14 -6.84 -18.05
C ASP A 38 4.32 -5.50 -17.33
N LEU A 39 4.02 -4.40 -18.03
CA LEU A 39 4.23 -3.04 -17.57
C LEU A 39 3.29 -2.67 -16.41
N GLU A 40 2.03 -3.11 -16.49
CA GLU A 40 1.00 -2.74 -15.51
C GLU A 40 1.30 -3.38 -14.15
N ILE A 41 1.66 -4.67 -14.15
CA ILE A 41 2.00 -5.41 -12.93
C ILE A 41 3.28 -4.84 -12.30
N ALA A 42 4.32 -4.61 -13.10
CA ALA A 42 5.57 -4.03 -12.62
C ALA A 42 5.35 -2.62 -12.03
N PHE A 43 4.53 -1.80 -12.68
CA PHE A 43 4.24 -0.45 -12.22
C PHE A 43 3.46 -0.45 -10.92
N GLN A 44 2.42 -1.27 -10.83
CA GLN A 44 1.59 -1.39 -9.65
C GLN A 44 2.39 -1.89 -8.44
N GLU A 45 3.33 -2.82 -8.65
CA GLU A 45 4.25 -3.27 -7.60
C GLU A 45 5.21 -2.16 -7.14
N GLN A 46 5.79 -1.40 -8.08
CA GLN A 46 6.69 -0.30 -7.74
C GLN A 46 5.96 0.84 -6.99
N MET A 47 4.71 1.12 -7.35
CA MET A 47 3.86 2.06 -6.64
C MET A 47 3.52 1.57 -5.24
N ASN A 48 3.16 0.28 -5.09
CA ASN A 48 2.92 -0.33 -3.78
C ASN A 48 4.15 -0.26 -2.86
N ILE A 49 5.37 -0.49 -3.41
CA ILE A 49 6.63 -0.35 -2.66
C ILE A 49 6.83 1.10 -2.17
N ARG A 50 6.56 2.09 -3.03
CA ARG A 50 6.65 3.51 -2.66
C ARG A 50 5.60 3.93 -1.63
N GLU A 51 4.42 3.33 -1.69
CA GLU A 51 3.32 3.55 -0.75
C GLU A 51 3.47 2.77 0.57
N GLY A 52 4.53 1.98 0.72
CA GLY A 52 4.82 1.21 1.94
C GLY A 52 3.94 -0.01 2.13
N ILE A 53 3.24 -0.44 1.07
CA ILE A 53 2.44 -1.67 1.03
C ILE A 53 3.37 -2.79 0.56
N PRO A 54 3.68 -3.80 1.40
CA PRO A 54 4.57 -4.88 1.00
C PRO A 54 3.99 -5.64 -0.20
N THR A 55 4.87 -6.04 -1.13
CA THR A 55 4.49 -6.60 -2.42
C THR A 55 3.77 -7.94 -2.25
N THR A 56 2.62 -8.08 -2.92
CA THR A 56 1.83 -9.32 -2.94
C THR A 56 2.54 -10.45 -3.70
N TYR A 57 3.51 -10.13 -4.56
CA TYR A 57 4.30 -11.10 -5.34
C TYR A 57 5.63 -11.53 -4.70
N ALA A 58 6.07 -10.92 -3.59
CA ALA A 58 7.15 -11.48 -2.76
C ALA A 58 6.68 -12.70 -1.92
N ALA A 59 5.43 -13.15 -2.11
CA ALA A 59 4.80 -14.18 -1.29
C ALA A 59 5.25 -15.62 -1.58
N SER A 60 6.02 -15.90 -2.65
CA SER A 60 6.17 -17.28 -3.12
C SER A 60 7.55 -17.94 -2.94
N ARG A 61 8.57 -17.27 -2.37
CA ARG A 61 9.80 -18.02 -1.99
C ARG A 61 10.60 -17.49 -0.81
N ASP A 62 10.62 -16.19 -0.56
CA ASP A 62 11.46 -15.59 0.48
C ASP A 62 10.69 -14.59 1.36
N VAL A 63 9.49 -14.97 1.82
CA VAL A 63 8.83 -14.25 2.91
C VAL A 63 9.66 -14.48 4.18
N ARG A 64 10.61 -13.58 4.45
CA ARG A 64 11.37 -13.61 5.69
C ARG A 64 10.40 -13.37 6.85
N ALA A 65 10.20 -14.40 7.68
CA ALA A 65 9.40 -14.28 8.88
C ALA A 65 9.92 -13.10 9.73
N PRO A 66 9.04 -12.24 10.28
CA PRO A 66 9.48 -11.20 11.19
C PRO A 66 10.19 -11.83 12.39
N ALA A 67 11.23 -11.17 12.89
CA ALA A 67 11.97 -11.68 14.04
C ALA A 67 11.04 -11.85 15.23
N VAL A 68 10.99 -13.07 15.78
CA VAL A 68 10.28 -13.38 17.01
C VAL A 68 11.26 -13.30 18.16
N LEU A 69 10.93 -12.49 19.17
CA LEU A 69 11.68 -12.43 20.41
C LEU A 69 11.21 -13.53 21.35
N ASP A 70 12.12 -14.46 21.65
CA ASP A 70 11.95 -15.54 22.62
C ASP A 70 12.63 -15.14 23.95
N ASP A 71 12.03 -14.18 24.68
CA ASP A 71 12.53 -13.74 25.98
C ASP A 71 11.78 -14.43 27.12
N ARG A 72 12.49 -15.25 27.90
CA ARG A 72 11.93 -16.02 29.03
C ARG A 72 11.28 -15.12 30.10
N PHE A 73 11.69 -13.87 30.24
CA PHE A 73 11.10 -12.94 31.22
C PHE A 73 9.73 -12.43 30.81
N LEU A 74 9.43 -12.43 29.52
CA LEU A 74 8.15 -11.97 28.98
C LEU A 74 7.13 -13.11 28.85
N GLN A 75 7.56 -14.36 29.12
CA GLN A 75 6.80 -15.57 28.91
C GLN A 75 6.16 -16.10 30.18
N GLN A 76 4.91 -16.50 30.07
CA GLN A 76 4.27 -17.36 31.06
C GLN A 76 4.41 -18.82 30.59
N VAL A 77 5.19 -19.61 31.34
CA VAL A 77 5.45 -21.02 31.04
C VAL A 77 4.56 -21.90 31.92
N PHE A 78 3.76 -22.74 31.29
CA PHE A 78 2.90 -23.71 31.94
C PHE A 78 3.35 -25.12 31.56
N SER A 79 3.87 -25.88 32.52
CA SER A 79 4.29 -27.26 32.31
C SER A 79 3.36 -28.25 33.02
N ALA A 80 3.07 -29.39 32.38
CA ALA A 80 2.32 -30.49 32.99
C ALA A 80 2.99 -31.06 34.26
N THR A 81 4.29 -30.80 34.47
CA THR A 81 5.06 -31.24 35.64
C THR A 81 4.97 -30.28 36.84
N MET A 82 4.31 -29.12 36.70
CA MET A 82 4.10 -28.16 37.78
C MET A 82 2.99 -28.63 38.75
N PRO A 83 2.97 -28.15 40.01
CA PRO A 83 1.94 -28.52 40.98
C PRO A 83 0.54 -28.18 40.43
N GLY A 84 -0.27 -29.20 40.15
CA GLY A 84 -1.59 -29.08 39.52
C GLY A 84 -1.72 -29.68 38.12
N GLY A 85 -0.65 -30.22 37.51
CA GLY A 85 -0.73 -30.97 36.25
C GLY A 85 -1.04 -32.47 36.42
N ARG A 86 -1.52 -33.10 35.33
CA ARG A 86 -1.97 -34.52 35.29
C ARG A 86 -0.89 -35.53 35.70
N SER A 87 0.39 -35.17 35.59
CA SER A 87 1.54 -36.03 35.88
C SER A 87 1.84 -36.19 37.37
N ALA A 88 1.10 -35.53 38.28
CA ALA A 88 1.19 -35.73 39.73
C ALA A 88 0.60 -37.08 40.21
N ARG A 89 0.58 -38.11 39.34
CA ARG A 89 0.17 -39.49 39.67
C ARG A 89 1.33 -40.48 39.64
N GLY A 90 2.56 -40.00 39.77
CA GLY A 90 3.72 -40.78 40.23
C GLY A 90 3.89 -40.54 41.72
N GLY A 91 3.30 -41.39 42.55
CA GLY A 91 3.33 -41.27 44.00
C GLY A 91 4.75 -41.11 44.52
N LEU A 92 5.00 -40.00 45.22
CA LEU A 92 5.94 -39.99 46.32
C LEU A 92 5.47 -41.07 47.30
N GLY A 93 6.01 -42.27 47.15
CA GLY A 93 5.84 -43.34 48.13
C GLY A 93 6.24 -42.82 49.52
N PRO A 94 5.67 -43.38 50.59
CA PRO A 94 5.94 -42.90 51.94
C PRO A 94 7.45 -42.89 52.19
N VAL A 95 8.00 -41.71 52.54
CA VAL A 95 9.39 -41.57 52.96
C VAL A 95 9.70 -42.61 54.04
N PRO A 96 10.64 -43.53 53.82
CA PRO A 96 10.96 -44.55 54.79
C PRO A 96 11.50 -43.88 56.06
N ARG A 97 10.86 -44.15 57.20
CA ARG A 97 11.23 -43.57 58.51
C ARG A 97 12.54 -44.11 59.10
N SER A 98 13.30 -44.94 58.35
CA SER A 98 14.60 -45.46 58.76
C SER A 98 15.74 -44.72 58.06
N ILE A 99 16.81 -44.41 58.80
CA ILE A 99 18.00 -43.72 58.30
C ILE A 99 18.64 -44.49 57.12
N THR A 100 18.57 -45.82 57.14
CA THR A 100 19.04 -46.69 56.05
C THR A 100 18.20 -46.59 54.77
N GLY A 101 16.88 -46.40 54.89
CA GLY A 101 15.99 -46.20 53.75
C GLY A 101 16.14 -44.81 53.11
N ILE A 102 16.44 -43.78 53.92
CA ILE A 102 16.74 -42.43 53.43
C ILE A 102 18.05 -42.42 52.63
N ILE A 103 19.09 -43.13 53.10
CA ILE A 103 20.35 -43.25 52.36
C ILE A 103 20.14 -44.00 51.04
N GLY A 104 19.38 -45.10 51.05
CA GLY A 104 19.03 -45.82 49.82
C GLY A 104 18.20 -44.97 48.84
N TYR A 105 17.28 -44.15 49.35
CA TYR A 105 16.48 -43.21 48.55
C TYR A 105 17.35 -42.11 47.92
N VAL A 106 18.25 -41.50 48.69
CA VAL A 106 19.17 -40.47 48.19
C VAL A 106 20.15 -41.06 47.17
N ILE A 107 20.67 -42.26 47.40
CA ILE A 107 21.55 -42.95 46.44
C ILE A 107 20.78 -43.27 45.15
N ASN A 108 19.55 -43.77 45.24
CA ASN A 108 18.72 -44.07 44.07
C ASN A 108 18.35 -42.79 43.31
N MET A 109 18.05 -41.71 44.03
CA MET A 109 17.78 -40.39 43.45
C MET A 109 19.02 -39.84 42.72
N VAL A 110 20.20 -39.92 43.33
CA VAL A 110 21.46 -39.50 42.70
C VAL A 110 21.77 -40.39 41.50
N PHE A 111 21.57 -41.71 41.59
CA PHE A 111 21.75 -42.62 40.47
C PHE A 111 20.77 -42.37 39.32
N GLN A 112 19.49 -42.14 39.60
CA GLN A 112 18.50 -41.77 38.58
C GLN A 112 18.85 -40.45 37.92
N TYR A 113 19.27 -39.44 38.70
CA TYR A 113 19.63 -38.13 38.19
C TYR A 113 20.91 -38.16 37.36
N CYS A 114 21.92 -38.91 37.82
CA CYS A 114 23.18 -39.13 37.09
C CYS A 114 22.96 -39.99 35.85
N TYR A 115 22.08 -41.00 35.90
CA TYR A 115 21.77 -41.83 34.73
C TYR A 115 20.94 -41.06 33.70
N SER A 116 19.96 -40.25 34.11
CA SER A 116 19.18 -39.43 33.18
C SER A 116 20.01 -38.32 32.55
N THR A 117 20.97 -37.74 33.28
CA THR A 117 21.94 -36.78 32.71
C THR A 117 22.97 -37.47 31.83
N PHE A 118 23.43 -38.67 32.17
CA PHE A 118 24.39 -39.40 31.33
C PHE A 118 23.74 -39.96 30.05
N ALA A 119 22.51 -40.47 30.14
CA ALA A 119 21.73 -40.92 28.99
C ALA A 119 21.36 -39.74 28.07
N SER A 120 21.02 -38.57 28.63
CA SER A 120 20.78 -37.37 27.83
C SER A 120 22.06 -36.89 27.15
N VAL A 121 23.18 -36.81 27.87
CA VAL A 121 24.49 -36.45 27.31
C VAL A 121 24.94 -37.44 26.21
N LEU A 122 24.77 -38.75 26.43
CA LEU A 122 25.08 -39.77 25.44
C LEU A 122 24.16 -39.69 24.21
N SER A 123 22.86 -39.45 24.41
CA SER A 123 21.92 -39.23 23.31
C SER A 123 22.24 -37.96 22.51
N THR A 124 22.68 -36.88 23.17
CA THR A 124 23.12 -35.66 22.50
C THR A 124 24.43 -35.86 21.75
N LEU A 125 25.37 -36.65 22.28
CA LEU A 125 26.62 -37.01 21.61
C LEU A 125 26.38 -37.91 20.38
N LEU A 126 25.44 -38.85 20.49
CA LEU A 126 25.04 -39.71 19.37
C LEU A 126 24.24 -38.95 18.30
N ASN A 127 23.47 -37.92 18.68
CA ASN A 127 22.78 -37.03 17.74
C ASN A 127 23.69 -35.95 17.14
N MET A 128 24.86 -35.66 17.73
CA MET A 128 25.81 -34.67 17.21
C MET A 128 26.42 -35.07 15.85
N GLY A 129 26.40 -36.37 15.51
CA GLY A 129 26.80 -36.89 14.20
C GLY A 129 25.70 -36.87 13.13
N ARG A 130 24.48 -36.44 13.47
CA ARG A 130 23.31 -36.35 12.58
C ARG A 130 22.83 -34.91 12.42
N ASN A 131 23.75 -33.97 12.21
CA ASN A 131 23.39 -32.65 11.68
C ASN A 131 23.03 -32.80 10.20
N ASP A 132 21.89 -33.43 9.92
CA ASP A 132 21.18 -33.19 8.67
C ASP A 132 20.61 -31.79 8.80
N GLU A 133 21.30 -30.80 8.23
CA GLU A 133 20.63 -29.61 7.71
C GLU A 133 19.64 -30.11 6.65
N ARG A 134 18.44 -30.52 7.10
CA ARG A 134 17.37 -30.98 6.22
C ARG A 134 16.97 -29.77 5.37
N ILE A 135 17.49 -29.74 4.14
CA ILE A 135 17.19 -28.71 3.16
C ILE A 135 15.68 -28.67 2.98
N VAL A 136 15.08 -27.53 3.33
CA VAL A 136 13.64 -27.30 3.19
C VAL A 136 13.31 -27.29 1.71
N THR A 137 12.70 -28.38 1.25
CA THR A 137 12.40 -28.60 -0.16
C THR A 137 11.04 -28.01 -0.54
N ASP A 138 10.07 -28.03 0.39
CA ASP A 138 8.77 -27.33 0.28
C ASP A 138 8.12 -27.07 1.67
N PRO A 139 8.18 -25.84 2.21
CA PRO A 139 7.65 -25.52 3.53
C PRO A 139 6.13 -25.55 3.61
N VAL A 140 5.43 -25.25 2.50
CA VAL A 140 3.95 -25.27 2.46
C VAL A 140 3.48 -26.72 2.37
N GLY A 141 4.13 -27.53 1.52
CA GLY A 141 3.87 -28.95 1.38
C GLY A 141 4.00 -29.70 2.70
N ASP A 142 5.04 -29.42 3.48
CA ASP A 142 5.24 -30.00 4.81
C ASP A 142 4.05 -29.74 5.75
N VAL A 143 3.62 -28.48 5.88
CA VAL A 143 2.48 -28.10 6.72
C VAL A 143 1.18 -28.74 6.24
N MET A 144 0.92 -28.72 4.93
CA MET A 144 -0.31 -29.30 4.37
C MET A 144 -0.33 -30.83 4.51
N SER A 145 0.82 -31.49 4.42
CA SER A 145 0.94 -32.93 4.65
C SER A 145 0.64 -33.28 6.11
N PHE A 146 1.11 -32.46 7.06
CA PHE A 146 0.80 -32.58 8.47
C PHE A 146 -0.68 -32.37 8.74
N ILE A 147 -1.31 -31.32 8.20
CA ILE A 147 -2.74 -31.07 8.40
C ILE A 147 -3.56 -32.26 7.89
N ARG A 148 -3.21 -32.83 6.73
CA ARG A 148 -3.90 -34.01 6.19
C ARG A 148 -3.78 -35.22 7.12
N SER A 149 -2.56 -35.56 7.53
CA SER A 149 -2.33 -36.72 8.41
C SER A 149 -2.93 -36.53 9.80
N TYR A 150 -2.95 -35.29 10.30
CA TYR A 150 -3.61 -34.93 11.54
C TYR A 150 -5.13 -35.12 11.42
N ASN A 151 -5.77 -34.61 10.36
CA ASN A 151 -7.21 -34.73 10.15
C ASN A 151 -7.67 -36.18 10.00
N GLU A 152 -6.85 -37.03 9.37
CA GLU A 152 -7.11 -38.47 9.24
C GLU A 152 -7.14 -39.18 10.61
N ARG A 153 -6.28 -38.75 11.55
CA ARG A 153 -6.19 -39.36 12.89
C ARG A 153 -7.12 -38.71 13.91
N TYR A 154 -7.33 -37.40 13.80
CA TYR A 154 -8.11 -36.56 14.71
C TYR A 154 -9.02 -35.63 13.89
N PRO A 155 -10.25 -36.06 13.54
CA PRO A 155 -11.13 -35.28 12.67
C PRO A 155 -11.77 -34.05 13.34
N VAL A 156 -11.74 -33.98 14.67
CA VAL A 156 -12.31 -32.88 15.46
C VAL A 156 -11.17 -32.09 16.10
N HIS A 157 -10.95 -30.86 15.62
CA HIS A 157 -9.84 -30.00 16.03
C HIS A 157 -10.08 -28.52 15.63
N PRO A 158 -9.28 -27.57 16.15
CA PRO A 158 -9.37 -26.17 15.73
C PRO A 158 -8.87 -25.97 14.30
N VAL A 159 -9.32 -24.91 13.63
CA VAL A 159 -9.01 -24.68 12.21
C VAL A 159 -7.54 -24.31 12.05
N PHE A 160 -6.78 -25.17 11.37
CA PHE A 160 -5.38 -24.89 11.05
C PHE A 160 -5.25 -23.84 9.94
N TYR A 161 -4.32 -22.91 10.14
CA TYR A 161 -3.86 -21.96 9.15
C TYR A 161 -3.09 -22.70 8.06
N GLN A 162 -3.54 -22.54 6.81
CA GLN A 162 -2.99 -23.24 5.64
C GLN A 162 -1.90 -22.40 4.96
N GLY A 163 -0.73 -22.32 5.58
CA GLY A 163 0.41 -21.60 5.04
C GLY A 163 1.68 -21.82 5.86
N THR A 164 2.77 -21.19 5.42
CA THR A 164 4.07 -21.33 6.12
C THR A 164 4.05 -20.62 7.47
N TYR A 165 5.01 -20.97 8.33
CA TYR A 165 5.25 -20.26 9.58
C TYR A 165 5.44 -18.74 9.36
N ALA A 166 6.17 -18.35 8.30
CA ALA A 166 6.42 -16.96 7.98
C ALA A 166 5.14 -16.21 7.56
N GLN A 167 4.28 -16.86 6.76
CA GLN A 167 2.99 -16.31 6.35
C GLN A 167 2.06 -16.13 7.55
N ALA A 168 1.91 -17.16 8.39
CA ALA A 168 1.08 -17.09 9.59
C ALA A 168 1.54 -15.97 10.54
N LEU A 169 2.84 -15.76 10.68
CA LEU A 169 3.41 -14.71 11.53
C LEU A 169 3.21 -13.30 10.96
N ASN A 170 3.30 -13.15 9.64
CA ASN A 170 3.01 -11.89 8.97
C ASN A 170 1.54 -11.52 9.06
N ASP A 171 0.64 -12.47 8.83
CA ASP A 171 -0.79 -12.23 8.92
C ASP A 171 -1.21 -11.90 10.35
N ALA A 172 -0.66 -12.61 11.35
CA ALA A 172 -0.87 -12.27 12.75
C ALA A 172 -0.42 -10.83 13.08
N LYS A 173 0.72 -10.40 12.53
CA LYS A 173 1.23 -9.03 12.69
C LYS A 173 0.35 -7.99 11.98
N GLN A 174 -0.13 -8.29 10.77
CA GLN A 174 -0.96 -7.39 9.98
C GLN A 174 -2.37 -7.24 10.56
N GLU A 175 -3.01 -8.34 10.92
CA GLU A 175 -4.35 -8.36 11.50
C GLU A 175 -4.38 -7.99 12.98
N LEU A 176 -3.20 -7.83 13.62
CA LEU A 176 -3.08 -7.59 15.05
C LEU A 176 -3.88 -8.64 15.85
N ARG A 177 -3.57 -9.91 15.58
CA ARG A 177 -4.14 -11.09 16.24
C ARG A 177 -3.07 -11.91 16.94
N PHE A 178 -3.50 -12.69 17.93
CA PHE A 178 -2.63 -13.68 18.54
C PHE A 178 -2.40 -14.85 17.56
N LEU A 179 -1.21 -15.43 17.60
CA LEU A 179 -0.84 -16.62 16.85
C LEU A 179 -0.52 -17.75 17.83
N LEU A 180 -1.25 -18.85 17.75
CA LEU A 180 -1.00 -20.06 18.50
C LEU A 180 -0.28 -21.08 17.61
N ILE A 181 0.94 -21.41 18.00
CA ILE A 181 1.79 -22.39 17.32
C ILE A 181 1.70 -23.72 18.06
N TYR A 182 1.42 -24.79 17.33
CA TYR A 182 1.42 -26.16 17.83
C TYR A 182 2.51 -26.99 17.16
N LEU A 183 3.48 -27.43 17.94
CA LEU A 183 4.53 -28.34 17.46
C LEU A 183 4.17 -29.77 17.84
N HIS A 184 3.84 -30.55 16.80
CA HIS A 184 3.48 -31.96 16.93
C HIS A 184 4.73 -32.84 16.85
N LYS A 185 4.67 -33.98 17.53
CA LYS A 185 5.67 -35.05 17.44
C LYS A 185 4.94 -36.38 17.41
N ASP A 186 5.53 -37.39 16.77
CA ASP A 186 4.92 -38.72 16.65
C ASP A 186 4.36 -39.23 18.01
N PRO A 187 3.03 -39.46 18.11
CA PRO A 187 2.39 -39.88 19.35
C PRO A 187 2.75 -41.30 19.77
N THR A 188 3.33 -42.13 18.89
CA THR A 188 3.70 -43.53 19.20
C THR A 188 4.65 -43.63 20.40
N ASN A 189 5.57 -42.68 20.52
CA ASN A 189 6.52 -42.60 21.63
C ASN A 189 6.20 -41.48 22.63
N ASN A 190 5.09 -40.75 22.44
CA ASN A 190 4.73 -39.58 23.23
C ASN A 190 3.24 -39.63 23.60
N PRO A 191 2.85 -40.32 24.70
CA PRO A 191 1.46 -40.47 25.09
C PRO A 191 0.78 -39.12 25.42
N ASP A 192 1.55 -38.14 25.89
CA ASP A 192 1.06 -36.79 26.18
C ASP A 192 0.54 -36.08 24.92
N VAL A 193 1.14 -36.36 23.75
CA VAL A 193 0.67 -35.82 22.47
C VAL A 193 -0.70 -36.39 22.12
N GLU A 194 -0.87 -37.71 22.24
CA GLU A 194 -2.15 -38.38 21.98
C GLU A 194 -3.25 -37.87 22.93
N SER A 195 -2.92 -37.72 24.22
CA SER A 195 -3.81 -37.18 25.25
C SER A 195 -4.28 -35.77 24.90
N LEU A 196 -3.35 -34.87 24.54
CA LEU A 196 -3.65 -33.49 24.17
C LEU A 196 -4.53 -33.41 22.91
N CYS A 197 -4.20 -34.17 21.86
CA CYS A 197 -4.98 -34.15 20.62
C CYS A 197 -6.41 -34.66 20.84
N ARG A 198 -6.58 -35.83 21.46
CA ARG A 198 -7.90 -36.47 21.61
C ARG A 198 -8.77 -35.86 22.70
N THR A 199 -8.16 -35.37 23.78
CA THR A 199 -8.93 -34.88 24.94
C THR A 199 -9.11 -33.37 24.87
N THR A 200 -8.04 -32.64 24.54
CA THR A 200 -7.98 -31.19 24.76
C THR A 200 -8.31 -30.42 23.48
N LEU A 201 -7.64 -30.74 22.37
CA LEU A 201 -7.86 -30.05 21.09
C LEU A 201 -9.17 -30.48 20.41
N SER A 202 -9.68 -31.68 20.71
CA SER A 202 -10.99 -32.14 20.22
C SER A 202 -12.19 -31.60 21.02
N ASP A 203 -11.97 -30.86 22.11
CA ASP A 203 -13.06 -30.28 22.89
C ASP A 203 -13.67 -29.05 22.20
N GLN A 204 -15.00 -28.99 22.09
CA GLN A 204 -15.69 -27.92 21.37
C GLN A 204 -15.44 -26.52 21.98
N SER A 205 -15.32 -26.43 23.31
CA SER A 205 -15.08 -25.15 23.97
C SER A 205 -13.70 -24.59 23.62
N VAL A 206 -12.70 -25.46 23.50
CA VAL A 206 -11.33 -25.11 23.08
C VAL A 206 -11.31 -24.71 21.61
N ILE A 207 -11.99 -25.47 20.75
CA ILE A 207 -12.09 -25.19 19.31
C ILE A 207 -12.72 -23.81 19.07
N ASP A 208 -13.86 -23.54 19.69
CA ASP A 208 -14.56 -22.26 19.57
C ASP A 208 -13.71 -21.11 20.09
N TYR A 209 -13.00 -21.30 21.20
CA TYR A 209 -12.14 -20.28 21.79
C TYR A 209 -10.93 -19.95 20.91
N ILE A 210 -10.25 -20.96 20.36
CA ILE A 210 -9.09 -20.77 19.48
C ILE A 210 -9.53 -20.07 18.18
N ASN A 211 -10.55 -20.60 17.50
CA ASN A 211 -10.99 -20.08 16.21
C ASN A 211 -11.47 -18.61 16.26
N ARG A 212 -12.02 -18.16 17.41
CA ARG A 212 -12.52 -16.79 17.56
C ARG A 212 -11.42 -15.79 17.90
N ASN A 213 -10.41 -16.20 18.67
CA ASN A 213 -9.48 -15.26 19.30
C ASN A 213 -8.10 -15.21 18.65
N MET A 214 -7.70 -16.24 17.90
CA MET A 214 -6.33 -16.38 17.40
C MET A 214 -6.24 -17.17 16.10
N LEU A 215 -5.11 -17.00 15.40
CA LEU A 215 -4.72 -17.88 14.31
C LEU A 215 -4.08 -19.14 14.90
N PHE A 216 -4.46 -20.32 14.41
CA PHE A 216 -3.89 -21.58 14.87
C PHE A 216 -3.01 -22.20 13.78
N TRP A 217 -1.72 -22.29 14.03
CA TRP A 217 -0.75 -22.88 13.10
C TRP A 217 -0.12 -24.11 13.74
N GLY A 218 0.12 -25.16 12.95
CA GLY A 218 0.77 -26.37 13.46
C GLY A 218 1.56 -27.11 12.41
N CYS A 219 2.58 -27.84 12.88
CA CYS A 219 3.45 -28.63 12.02
C CYS A 219 4.06 -29.80 12.81
N ASP A 220 4.40 -30.89 12.12
CA ASP A 220 5.16 -32.00 12.70
C ASP A 220 6.66 -31.67 12.70
N VAL A 221 7.30 -31.82 13.85
CA VAL A 221 8.74 -31.61 14.06
C VAL A 221 9.59 -32.59 13.24
N SER A 222 9.01 -33.70 12.79
CA SER A 222 9.66 -34.64 11.88
C SER A 222 9.90 -34.03 10.49
N SER A 223 9.11 -33.03 10.09
CA SER A 223 9.26 -32.31 8.82
C SER A 223 10.38 -31.26 8.88
N PRO A 224 11.04 -30.92 7.75
CA PRO A 224 12.01 -29.83 7.67
C PRO A 224 11.47 -28.49 8.21
N GLU A 225 10.23 -28.11 7.85
CA GLU A 225 9.60 -26.89 8.35
C GLU A 225 9.43 -26.91 9.89
N GLY A 226 8.84 -27.98 10.43
CA GLY A 226 8.61 -28.11 11.86
C GLY A 226 9.90 -28.17 12.68
N TYR A 227 10.94 -28.82 12.14
CA TYR A 227 12.28 -28.85 12.75
C TYR A 227 12.92 -27.46 12.80
N ARG A 228 12.81 -26.66 11.73
CA ARG A 228 13.33 -25.30 11.70
C ARG A 228 12.61 -24.40 12.70
N VAL A 229 11.29 -24.50 12.78
CA VAL A 229 10.48 -23.72 13.73
C VAL A 229 10.78 -24.11 15.18
N SER A 230 10.95 -25.41 15.47
CA SER A 230 11.29 -25.86 16.82
C SER A 230 12.66 -25.34 17.28
N HIS A 231 13.65 -25.25 16.39
CA HIS A 231 14.94 -24.64 16.67
C HIS A 231 14.83 -23.13 16.88
N THR A 232 14.04 -22.46 16.03
CA THR A 232 13.83 -20.99 16.11
C THR A 232 13.19 -20.59 17.44
N LEU A 233 12.29 -21.42 17.98
CA LEU A 233 11.56 -21.18 19.23
C LEU A 233 12.15 -21.95 20.43
N ASN A 234 13.34 -22.52 20.26
CA ASN A 234 14.09 -23.26 21.29
C ASN A 234 13.21 -24.29 22.04
N VAL A 235 12.49 -25.12 21.29
CA VAL A 235 11.58 -26.14 21.81
C VAL A 235 12.26 -27.50 21.89
N ASN A 236 12.29 -28.06 23.10
CA ASN A 236 12.88 -29.36 23.41
C ASN A 236 11.88 -30.37 24.00
N THR A 237 10.73 -29.91 24.48
CA THR A 237 9.66 -30.72 25.07
C THR A 237 8.45 -30.79 24.12
N TYR A 238 7.73 -31.92 24.12
CA TYR A 238 6.58 -32.15 23.23
C TYR A 238 5.49 -32.94 23.96
N PRO A 239 4.20 -32.66 23.71
CA PRO A 239 3.67 -31.59 22.85
C PRO A 239 3.94 -30.19 23.43
N THR A 240 4.17 -29.21 22.56
CA THR A 240 4.33 -27.81 22.97
C THR A 240 3.45 -26.90 22.13
N MET A 241 2.72 -26.02 22.81
CA MET A 241 1.99 -24.91 22.22
C MET A 241 2.61 -23.59 22.65
N MET A 242 2.73 -22.63 21.74
CA MET A 242 3.25 -21.30 22.04
C MET A 242 2.34 -20.22 21.52
N LEU A 243 2.09 -19.21 22.35
CA LEU A 243 1.29 -18.06 21.99
C LEU A 243 2.21 -16.88 21.68
N ILE A 244 2.09 -16.34 20.47
CA ILE A 244 2.86 -15.20 19.97
C ILE A 244 1.92 -14.02 19.75
N THR A 245 2.39 -12.82 20.07
CA THR A 245 1.66 -11.57 19.81
C THR A 245 2.60 -10.42 19.48
N LEU A 246 2.03 -9.33 18.96
CA LEU A 246 2.77 -8.10 18.69
C LEU A 246 2.90 -7.28 19.97
N ARG A 247 4.14 -6.97 20.37
CA ARG A 247 4.45 -6.06 21.47
C ARG A 247 5.53 -5.08 21.03
N ASN A 248 5.27 -3.78 21.18
CA ASN A 248 6.20 -2.71 20.75
C ASN A 248 6.67 -2.89 19.29
N ASN A 249 5.74 -3.23 18.40
CA ASN A 249 6.00 -3.49 16.97
C ASN A 249 6.96 -4.67 16.68
N ARG A 250 7.19 -5.56 17.65
CA ARG A 250 7.96 -6.81 17.49
C ARG A 250 7.10 -8.01 17.87
N MET A 251 7.27 -9.13 17.17
CA MET A 251 6.59 -10.36 17.53
C MET A 251 7.31 -10.98 18.74
N VAL A 252 6.56 -11.36 19.76
CA VAL A 252 7.11 -11.88 21.02
C VAL A 252 6.33 -13.12 21.44
N VAL A 253 7.03 -14.16 21.87
CA VAL A 253 6.42 -15.31 22.54
C VAL A 253 5.97 -14.86 23.94
N VAL A 254 4.68 -14.94 24.23
CA VAL A 254 4.08 -14.48 25.50
C VAL A 254 3.57 -15.63 26.37
N GLY A 255 3.30 -16.79 25.78
CA GLY A 255 2.86 -17.97 26.50
C GLY A 255 3.50 -19.23 25.94
N ARG A 256 3.86 -20.15 26.82
CA ARG A 256 4.41 -21.47 26.46
C ARG A 256 3.69 -22.53 27.28
N PHE A 257 3.05 -23.48 26.60
CA PHE A 257 2.28 -24.56 27.21
C PHE A 257 2.95 -25.88 26.83
N GLU A 258 3.61 -26.50 27.80
CA GLU A 258 4.37 -27.74 27.63
C GLU A 258 3.62 -28.92 28.25
N GLY A 259 3.45 -29.99 27.47
CA GLY A 259 2.77 -31.21 27.89
C GLY A 259 1.26 -31.21 27.66
N ASP A 260 0.58 -32.25 28.15
CA ASP A 260 -0.87 -32.37 28.09
C ASP A 260 -1.55 -31.55 29.21
N CYS A 261 -2.80 -31.15 28.97
CA CYS A 261 -3.58 -30.41 29.96
C CYS A 261 -5.08 -30.63 29.72
N MET A 262 -5.92 -30.37 30.72
CA MET A 262 -7.38 -30.43 30.54
C MET A 262 -7.89 -29.27 29.68
N PRO A 263 -8.99 -29.45 28.93
CA PRO A 263 -9.60 -28.39 28.11
C PRO A 263 -9.80 -27.07 28.85
N GLU A 264 -10.46 -27.12 30.01
CA GLU A 264 -10.76 -25.95 30.84
C GLU A 264 -9.49 -25.25 31.34
N GLU A 265 -8.46 -26.03 31.69
CA GLU A 265 -7.19 -25.51 32.15
C GLU A 265 -6.41 -24.84 31.00
N LEU A 266 -6.47 -25.38 29.78
CA LEU A 266 -5.87 -24.76 28.61
C LEU A 266 -6.49 -23.38 28.35
N ILE A 267 -7.83 -23.29 28.36
CA ILE A 267 -8.55 -22.04 28.17
C ILE A 267 -8.18 -21.03 29.25
N ARG A 268 -8.18 -21.44 30.53
CA ARG A 268 -7.81 -20.57 31.66
C ARG A 268 -6.39 -20.01 31.52
N ARG A 269 -5.44 -20.85 31.15
CA ARG A 269 -4.04 -20.43 30.92
C ARG A 269 -3.95 -19.47 29.73
N MET A 270 -4.62 -19.76 28.61
CA MET A 270 -4.66 -18.87 27.45
C MET A 270 -5.29 -17.51 27.77
N GLN A 271 -6.42 -17.50 28.48
CA GLN A 271 -7.10 -16.28 28.92
C GLN A 271 -6.17 -15.41 29.77
N THR A 272 -5.42 -16.01 30.69
CA THR A 272 -4.45 -15.30 31.54
C THR A 272 -3.36 -14.62 30.72
N VAL A 273 -2.81 -15.33 29.72
CA VAL A 273 -1.76 -14.78 28.84
C VAL A 273 -2.34 -13.68 27.95
N ILE A 274 -3.54 -13.88 27.40
CA ILE A 274 -4.20 -12.92 26.51
C ILE A 274 -4.53 -11.63 27.27
N SER A 275 -5.18 -11.73 28.43
CA SER A 275 -5.57 -10.55 29.22
C SER A 275 -4.37 -9.71 29.64
N ALA A 276 -3.23 -10.35 29.92
CA ALA A 276 -1.99 -9.64 30.26
C ALA A 276 -1.37 -8.89 29.08
N ASN A 277 -1.66 -9.30 27.84
CA ASN A 277 -1.04 -8.75 26.63
C ASN A 277 -2.00 -7.98 25.72
N GLU A 278 -3.31 -8.01 25.99
CA GLU A 278 -4.34 -7.34 25.20
C GLU A 278 -4.12 -5.83 25.11
N ILE A 279 -3.57 -5.21 26.15
CA ILE A 279 -3.24 -3.78 26.20
C ILE A 279 -2.31 -3.39 25.04
N TRP A 280 -1.28 -4.19 24.76
CA TRP A 280 -0.31 -3.91 23.69
C TRP A 280 -0.93 -4.02 22.31
N LEU A 281 -1.84 -4.98 22.13
CA LEU A 281 -2.55 -5.20 20.89
C LEU A 281 -3.57 -4.08 20.63
N SER A 282 -4.27 -3.64 21.69
CA SER A 282 -5.21 -2.53 21.64
C SER A 282 -4.51 -1.20 21.31
N GLN A 283 -3.35 -0.94 21.92
CA GLN A 283 -2.49 0.20 21.57
C GLN A 283 -2.07 0.16 20.11
N ALA A 284 -1.58 -0.99 19.61
CA ALA A 284 -1.19 -1.11 18.21
C ALA A 284 -2.37 -0.87 17.23
N ARG A 285 -3.60 -1.26 17.61
CA ARG A 285 -4.82 -0.97 16.83
C ARG A 285 -5.16 0.52 16.84
N ALA A 286 -5.06 1.17 18.01
CA ALA A 286 -5.28 2.61 18.14
C ALA A 286 -4.29 3.41 17.28
N ASP A 287 -2.99 3.07 17.34
CA ASP A 287 -1.95 3.72 16.54
C ASP A 287 -2.19 3.54 15.03
N ARG A 288 -2.66 2.36 14.60
CA ARG A 288 -3.01 2.10 13.19
C ARG A 288 -4.20 2.95 12.76
N LEU A 289 -5.23 3.04 13.59
CA LEU A 289 -6.40 3.86 13.32
C LEU A 289 -6.02 5.34 13.21
N GLU A 290 -5.19 5.85 14.13
CA GLU A 290 -4.71 7.23 14.11
C GLU A 290 -3.91 7.55 12.83
N ARG A 291 -3.01 6.64 12.43
CA ARG A 291 -2.26 6.79 11.17
C ARG A 291 -3.18 6.83 9.95
N ASN A 292 -4.15 5.91 9.87
CA ASN A 292 -5.11 5.87 8.77
C ASN A 292 -5.98 7.14 8.72
N LEU A 293 -6.44 7.62 9.88
CA LEU A 293 -7.20 8.86 10.00
C LEU A 293 -6.37 10.07 9.53
N THR A 294 -5.10 10.15 9.96
CA THR A 294 -4.18 11.22 9.56
C THR A 294 -3.94 11.22 8.05
N GLN A 295 -3.76 10.03 7.45
CA GLN A 295 -3.61 9.90 6.00
C GLN A 295 -4.87 10.34 5.25
N THR A 296 -6.04 9.88 5.69
CA THR A 296 -7.33 10.24 5.09
C THR A 296 -7.58 11.75 5.18
N LEU A 297 -7.27 12.36 6.33
CA LEU A 297 -7.42 13.80 6.52
C LEU A 297 -6.51 14.60 5.58
N ARG A 298 -5.25 14.17 5.40
CA ARG A 298 -4.33 14.80 4.44
C ARG A 298 -4.84 14.69 3.01
N GLN A 299 -5.33 13.52 2.61
CA GLN A 299 -5.91 13.33 1.28
C GLN A 299 -7.12 14.25 1.04
N GLN A 300 -8.00 14.40 2.04
CA GLN A 300 -9.14 15.31 1.96
C GLN A 300 -8.70 16.78 1.85
N GLN A 301 -7.65 17.18 2.58
CA GLN A 301 -7.08 18.53 2.49
C GLN A 301 -6.47 18.80 1.11
N ASP A 302 -5.70 17.84 0.58
CA ASP A 302 -5.09 17.94 -0.74
C ASP A 302 -6.14 18.02 -1.85
N GLU A 303 -7.21 17.23 -1.75
CA GLU A 303 -8.34 17.28 -2.68
C GLU A 303 -9.05 18.64 -2.64
N ALA A 304 -9.38 19.13 -1.44
CA ALA A 304 -10.00 20.44 -1.27
C ALA A 304 -9.13 21.58 -1.81
N TYR A 305 -7.81 21.50 -1.57
CA TYR A 305 -6.84 22.46 -2.09
C TYR A 305 -6.80 22.45 -3.62
N ARG A 306 -6.76 21.26 -4.24
CA ARG A 306 -6.78 21.11 -5.71
C ARG A 306 -8.06 21.66 -6.33
N LEU A 307 -9.21 21.47 -5.69
CA LEU A 307 -10.48 22.03 -6.16
C LEU A 307 -10.47 23.56 -6.06
N SER A 308 -9.96 24.13 -4.96
CA SER A 308 -9.82 25.58 -4.80
C SER A 308 -8.88 26.16 -5.86
N LEU A 309 -7.73 25.51 -6.10
CA LEU A 309 -6.75 25.96 -7.08
C LEU A 309 -7.35 26.01 -8.49
N ARG A 310 -8.09 24.97 -8.89
CA ARG A 310 -8.79 24.95 -10.19
C ARG A 310 -9.82 26.07 -10.31
N ALA A 311 -10.60 26.33 -9.25
CA ALA A 311 -11.58 27.40 -9.25
C ALA A 311 -10.93 28.78 -9.39
N ASP A 312 -9.78 29.00 -8.72
CA ASP A 312 -9.01 30.23 -8.84
C ASP A 312 -8.39 30.39 -10.23
N GLU A 313 -7.84 29.32 -10.81
CA GLU A 313 -7.32 29.29 -12.19
C GLU A 313 -8.42 29.60 -13.23
N GLU A 314 -9.61 28.99 -13.10
CA GLU A 314 -10.74 29.26 -13.99
C GLU A 314 -11.22 30.71 -13.88
N LYS A 315 -11.31 31.23 -12.66
CA LYS A 315 -11.69 32.62 -12.41
C LYS A 315 -10.66 33.60 -12.96
N GLU A 316 -9.38 33.26 -12.92
CA GLU A 316 -8.33 34.07 -13.54
C GLU A 316 -8.42 34.03 -15.07
N ARG A 317 -8.64 32.86 -15.68
CA ARG A 317 -8.86 32.73 -17.13
C ARG A 317 -10.06 33.54 -17.60
N LEU A 318 -11.19 33.47 -16.89
CA LEU A 318 -12.40 34.25 -17.20
C LEU A 318 -12.12 35.76 -17.15
N ARG A 319 -11.40 36.23 -16.11
CA ARG A 319 -11.01 37.65 -16.00
C ARG A 319 -10.04 38.09 -17.10
N GLN A 320 -9.14 37.21 -17.54
CA GLN A 320 -8.24 37.51 -18.66
C GLN A 320 -9.02 37.64 -19.97
N LEU A 321 -9.92 36.70 -20.26
CA LEU A 321 -10.78 36.75 -21.45
C LEU A 321 -11.67 38.00 -21.48
N GLU A 322 -12.22 38.41 -20.33
CA GLU A 322 -13.03 39.63 -20.23
C GLU A 322 -12.19 40.88 -20.55
N ARG A 323 -10.96 40.98 -20.02
CA ARG A 323 -10.03 42.07 -20.32
C ARG A 323 -9.58 42.08 -21.77
N ASP A 324 -9.40 40.92 -22.38
CA ASP A 324 -9.04 40.82 -23.80
C ASP A 324 -10.21 41.27 -24.69
N ALA A 325 -11.43 40.84 -24.38
CA ALA A 325 -12.63 41.29 -25.08
C ALA A 325 -12.87 42.81 -24.95
N GLU A 326 -12.65 43.39 -23.76
CA GLU A 326 -12.72 44.84 -23.55
C GLU A 326 -11.67 45.59 -24.39
N ARG A 327 -10.45 45.07 -24.48
CA ARG A 327 -9.38 45.65 -25.30
C ARG A 327 -9.70 45.56 -26.79
N GLU A 328 -10.14 44.40 -27.28
CA GLU A 328 -10.54 44.23 -28.68
C GLU A 328 -11.71 45.15 -29.05
N ALA A 329 -12.69 45.32 -28.16
CA ALA A 329 -13.81 46.24 -28.36
C ALA A 329 -13.33 47.70 -28.42
N GLN A 330 -12.42 48.11 -27.54
CA GLN A 330 -11.82 49.45 -27.58
C GLN A 330 -11.03 49.69 -28.87
N GLU A 331 -10.21 48.73 -29.29
CA GLU A 331 -9.45 48.80 -30.54
C GLU A 331 -10.37 48.81 -31.77
N ALA A 332 -11.51 48.12 -31.73
CA ALA A 332 -12.51 48.18 -32.81
C ALA A 332 -13.16 49.58 -32.91
N ILE A 333 -13.56 50.16 -31.77
CA ILE A 333 -14.12 51.52 -31.71
C ILE A 333 -13.09 52.56 -32.19
N GLU A 334 -11.83 52.42 -31.79
CA GLU A 334 -10.78 53.34 -32.21
C GLU A 334 -10.48 53.24 -33.71
N ARG A 335 -10.45 52.02 -34.26
CA ARG A 335 -10.34 51.79 -35.71
C ARG A 335 -11.51 52.40 -36.49
N GLU A 336 -12.74 52.21 -36.01
CA GLU A 336 -13.92 52.80 -36.66
C GLU A 336 -13.86 54.33 -36.67
N ARG A 337 -13.47 54.96 -35.54
CA ARG A 337 -13.26 56.42 -35.48
C ARG A 337 -12.16 56.91 -36.43
N ALA A 338 -11.04 56.20 -36.50
CA ALA A 338 -9.95 56.54 -37.40
C ALA A 338 -10.38 56.43 -38.87
N GLU A 339 -11.17 55.41 -39.23
CA GLU A 339 -11.75 55.29 -40.57
C GLU A 339 -12.75 56.41 -40.89
N GLU A 340 -13.60 56.81 -39.93
CA GLU A 340 -14.51 57.93 -40.10
C GLU A 340 -13.76 59.26 -40.32
N GLU A 341 -12.72 59.54 -39.53
CA GLU A 341 -11.89 60.74 -39.70
C GLU A 341 -11.16 60.73 -41.04
N ARG A 342 -10.58 59.60 -41.46
CA ARG A 342 -9.97 59.47 -42.79
C ARG A 342 -10.97 59.75 -43.91
N LYS A 343 -12.19 59.21 -43.82
CA LYS A 343 -13.25 59.48 -44.80
C LYS A 343 -13.61 60.97 -44.84
N LYS A 344 -13.66 61.65 -43.69
CA LYS A 344 -13.91 63.11 -43.63
C LYS A 344 -12.78 63.90 -44.28
N GLU A 345 -11.53 63.55 -44.01
CA GLU A 345 -10.35 64.18 -44.61
C GLU A 345 -10.31 63.99 -46.12
N GLU A 346 -10.55 62.78 -46.62
CA GLU A 346 -10.65 62.48 -48.06
C GLU A 346 -11.76 63.33 -48.72
N ILE A 347 -12.94 63.44 -48.09
CA ILE A 347 -14.02 64.29 -48.59
C ILE A 347 -13.62 65.78 -48.58
N ALA A 348 -12.89 66.25 -47.57
CA ALA A 348 -12.43 67.62 -47.49
C ALA A 348 -11.39 67.95 -48.56
N GLN A 349 -10.43 67.06 -48.81
CA GLN A 349 -9.44 67.19 -49.88
C GLN A 349 -10.11 67.20 -51.25
N LEU A 350 -11.04 66.28 -51.51
CA LEU A 350 -11.81 66.26 -52.75
C LEU A 350 -12.58 67.56 -52.97
N LYS A 351 -13.13 68.17 -51.90
CA LYS A 351 -13.81 69.48 -51.99
C LYS A 351 -12.85 70.61 -52.38
N ILE A 352 -11.63 70.62 -51.82
CA ILE A 352 -10.60 71.62 -52.13
C ILE A 352 -10.13 71.46 -53.58
N GLU A 353 -9.82 70.23 -54.02
CA GLU A 353 -9.41 69.96 -55.41
C GLU A 353 -10.50 70.32 -56.41
N LEU A 354 -11.78 70.07 -56.09
CA LEU A 354 -12.88 70.49 -56.94
C LEU A 354 -13.01 72.02 -57.00
N ALA A 355 -12.79 72.71 -55.87
CA ALA A 355 -12.88 74.16 -55.79
C ALA A 355 -11.76 74.86 -56.59
N GLU A 356 -10.55 74.29 -56.61
CA GLU A 356 -9.41 74.83 -57.36
C GLU A 356 -9.57 74.69 -58.88
N LYS A 357 -10.22 73.61 -59.34
CA LYS A 357 -10.55 73.39 -60.76
C LYS A 357 -11.64 74.31 -61.28
N VAL A 358 -12.28 75.08 -60.40
CA VAL A 358 -13.41 75.93 -60.73
C VAL A 358 -12.91 77.39 -60.86
N PRO A 359 -12.94 78.00 -62.05
CA PRO A 359 -12.37 79.34 -62.31
C PRO A 359 -12.97 80.44 -61.43
N ASN A 360 -12.23 81.52 -61.15
CA ASN A 360 -12.74 82.65 -60.38
C ASN A 360 -13.87 83.38 -61.13
N GLU A 361 -14.84 83.90 -60.37
CA GLU A 361 -16.01 84.56 -60.95
C GLU A 361 -15.63 85.91 -61.59
N PRO A 362 -16.03 86.19 -62.84
CA PRO A 362 -15.74 87.45 -63.49
C PRO A 362 -16.52 88.63 -62.86
N PRO A 363 -15.95 89.86 -62.87
CA PRO A 363 -16.58 91.04 -62.28
C PRO A 363 -17.90 91.41 -62.95
N ALA A 364 -18.79 92.10 -62.21
CA ALA A 364 -20.04 92.63 -62.74
C ALA A 364 -19.77 93.71 -63.80
N GLY A 365 -19.86 93.32 -65.08
CA GLY A 365 -19.68 94.23 -66.22
C GLY A 365 -18.71 93.75 -67.31
N ALA A 366 -18.10 92.57 -67.17
CA ALA A 366 -17.27 91.99 -68.24
C ALA A 366 -18.12 91.61 -69.46
N SER A 367 -17.64 91.91 -70.68
CA SER A 367 -18.25 91.42 -71.92
C SER A 367 -17.93 89.94 -72.12
N ASP A 368 -18.88 89.16 -72.65
CA ASP A 368 -18.77 87.73 -72.99
C ASP A 368 -18.89 86.74 -71.80
N VAL A 369 -19.95 86.91 -70.97
CA VAL A 369 -20.24 86.13 -69.75
C VAL A 369 -21.56 85.34 -69.88
N ILE A 370 -21.59 84.09 -69.41
CA ILE A 370 -22.78 83.24 -69.27
C ILE A 370 -23.01 82.94 -67.78
N SER A 371 -24.26 83.03 -67.30
CA SER A 371 -24.64 82.65 -65.93
C SER A 371 -25.24 81.23 -65.90
N VAL A 372 -24.79 80.41 -64.95
CA VAL A 372 -25.31 79.06 -64.71
C VAL A 372 -25.93 79.03 -63.32
N VAL A 373 -27.19 78.60 -63.25
CA VAL A 373 -27.97 78.50 -62.01
C VAL A 373 -28.16 77.04 -61.65
N PHE A 374 -27.61 76.62 -60.51
CA PHE A 374 -27.83 75.31 -59.92
C PHE A 374 -28.96 75.40 -58.90
N LYS A 375 -30.00 74.58 -59.07
CA LYS A 375 -31.03 74.36 -58.05
C LYS A 375 -30.64 73.14 -57.23
N LEU A 376 -30.35 73.35 -55.95
CA LEU A 376 -30.01 72.28 -55.02
C LEU A 376 -31.28 71.59 -54.50
N PRO A 377 -31.21 70.29 -54.11
CA PRO A 377 -32.36 69.55 -53.56
C PRO A 377 -32.97 70.14 -52.29
N ASN A 378 -32.24 71.03 -51.59
CA ASN A 378 -32.71 71.77 -50.41
C ASN A 378 -33.49 73.06 -50.76
N GLY A 379 -33.76 73.32 -52.05
CA GLY A 379 -34.47 74.52 -52.53
C GLY A 379 -33.60 75.76 -52.69
N ALA A 380 -32.32 75.73 -52.31
CA ALA A 380 -31.40 76.84 -52.50
C ALA A 380 -31.01 76.97 -53.99
N ARG A 381 -30.95 78.21 -54.47
CA ARG A 381 -30.45 78.56 -55.81
C ARG A 381 -29.02 79.08 -55.68
N LEU A 382 -28.08 78.42 -56.35
CA LEU A 382 -26.70 78.88 -56.48
C LEU A 382 -26.50 79.40 -57.91
N GLU A 383 -26.18 80.68 -58.05
CA GLU A 383 -25.90 81.31 -59.34
C GLU A 383 -24.42 81.63 -59.42
N ARG A 384 -23.79 81.30 -60.55
CA ARG A 384 -22.39 81.65 -60.82
C ARG A 384 -22.15 82.01 -62.28
N ARG A 385 -21.27 82.98 -62.49
CA ARG A 385 -20.92 83.52 -63.81
C ARG A 385 -19.62 82.90 -64.34
N PHE A 386 -19.56 82.64 -65.65
CA PHE A 386 -18.39 82.09 -66.34
C PHE A 386 -18.14 82.85 -67.65
N LEU A 387 -16.88 83.03 -68.04
CA LEU A 387 -16.53 83.53 -69.38
C LEU A 387 -16.79 82.47 -70.46
N ASN A 388 -17.16 82.89 -71.66
CA ASN A 388 -17.43 82.02 -72.82
C ASN A 388 -16.22 81.12 -73.21
N SER A 389 -14.99 81.53 -72.86
CA SER A 389 -13.76 80.78 -73.11
C SER A 389 -13.47 79.64 -72.11
N HIS A 390 -14.25 79.49 -71.04
CA HIS A 390 -14.07 78.39 -70.09
C HIS A 390 -14.66 77.08 -70.63
N SER A 391 -13.88 75.99 -70.59
CA SER A 391 -14.37 74.67 -70.99
C SER A 391 -15.24 74.05 -69.90
N LEU A 392 -16.35 73.42 -70.32
CA LEU A 392 -17.27 72.63 -69.47
C LEU A 392 -16.62 71.30 -69.07
N ILE A 393 -15.48 71.32 -68.38
CA ILE A 393 -14.92 70.11 -67.78
C ILE A 393 -15.03 70.25 -66.27
N VAL A 394 -16.24 70.02 -65.74
CA VAL A 394 -16.45 69.94 -64.30
C VAL A 394 -17.41 68.81 -63.97
N SER A 395 -16.78 67.72 -63.52
CA SER A 395 -17.23 66.84 -62.43
C SER A 395 -18.70 66.38 -62.45
N TRP A 396 -18.97 65.32 -63.21
CA TRP A 396 -19.94 64.31 -62.80
C TRP A 396 -19.18 63.00 -62.58
N SER A 397 -18.56 62.85 -61.41
CA SER A 397 -18.17 61.53 -60.93
C SER A 397 -19.35 61.00 -60.10
N ASN A 398 -20.07 60.08 -60.72
CA ASN A 398 -21.05 59.21 -60.08
C ASN A 398 -20.47 58.63 -58.80
N ARG A 399 -21.21 58.77 -57.69
CA ARG A 399 -21.15 57.80 -56.60
C ARG A 399 -22.37 56.89 -56.72
N TYR A 400 -22.12 55.64 -57.10
CA TYR A 400 -22.79 54.48 -56.53
C TYR A 400 -21.72 53.64 -55.84
#